data_AF-A0A7S3FHL0-F1
#
_entry.id   AF-A0A7S3FHL0-F1
#
_cell.length_a   1.000
_cell.length_b   1.000
_cell.length_c   1.000
_cell.angle_alpha   90.00
_cell.angle_beta   90.00
_cell.angle_gamma   90.00
#
_symmetry.space_group_name_H-M   'P 1'
#
loop_
_entity.id
_entity.type
_entity.pdbx_description
1 polymer ?
#
loop_
_entity_poly.entity_id
_entity_poly.type
_entity_poly.pdbx_seq_one_letter_code
_entity_poly.pdbx_strand_id
1 'polypeptide(L)'
;STVNSNLFKTAVAGNDPNVGRLVGAVGSYLGRVAPDLALEACTMRLGGEPIFAGGTFDLDPVKEATLSQHMREALLTDSAGEELSYPPHERCVEIEVDLGLGDAECTVIGSDLTSEYVHINADYRS
;
A
#
# COMPACT_ATOMS: atom_id res chain seq x y z
N SER A 1 6.98 6.19 6.52
CA SER A 1 7.15 4.77 6.89
C SER A 1 6.57 3.86 5.81
N THR A 2 5.28 4.03 5.50
CA THR A 2 4.50 3.16 4.60
C THR A 2 5.12 2.94 3.21
N VAL A 3 5.36 4.01 2.43
CA VAL A 3 5.93 3.91 1.07
C VAL A 3 7.39 3.41 1.04
N ASN A 4 8.05 3.35 2.19
CA ASN A 4 9.43 2.85 2.33
C ASN A 4 9.48 1.40 2.86
N SER A 5 8.33 0.78 3.12
CA SER A 5 8.27 -0.62 3.57
C SER A 5 8.49 -1.55 2.38
N ASN A 6 9.65 -2.20 2.30
CA ASN A 6 9.94 -3.18 1.24
C ASN A 6 8.91 -4.32 1.19
N LEU A 7 8.41 -4.76 2.36
CA LEU A 7 7.36 -5.78 2.42
C LEU A 7 6.06 -5.28 1.78
N PHE A 8 5.67 -4.04 2.05
CA PHE A 8 4.45 -3.51 1.47
C PHE A 8 4.63 -3.18 -0.02
N LYS A 9 5.77 -2.60 -0.42
CA LYS A 9 6.11 -2.37 -1.84
C LYS A 9 6.08 -3.66 -2.69
N THR A 10 6.53 -4.79 -2.13
CA THR A 10 6.44 -6.09 -2.81
C THR A 10 5.02 -6.67 -2.85
N ALA A 11 4.19 -6.37 -1.85
CA ALA A 11 2.77 -6.72 -1.88
C ALA A 11 2.04 -5.95 -3.00
N VAL A 12 2.36 -4.65 -3.16
CA VAL A 12 1.90 -3.82 -4.29
C VAL A 12 2.33 -4.42 -5.62
N ALA A 13 3.62 -4.73 -5.79
CA ALA A 13 4.13 -5.36 -7.02
C ALA A 13 3.45 -6.71 -7.34
N GLY A 14 3.10 -7.48 -6.30
CA GLY A 14 2.46 -8.78 -6.44
C GLY A 14 0.94 -8.75 -6.60
N ASN A 15 0.29 -7.58 -6.52
CA ASN A 15 -1.17 -7.46 -6.41
C ASN A 15 -1.75 -8.32 -5.27
N ASP A 16 -0.99 -8.44 -4.19
CA ASP A 16 -1.37 -9.16 -2.99
C ASP A 16 -1.90 -8.13 -1.98
N PRO A 17 -3.21 -8.10 -1.67
CA PRO A 17 -3.80 -7.16 -0.70
C PRO A 17 -3.44 -7.56 0.74
N ASN A 18 -2.15 -7.72 1.01
CA ASN A 18 -1.60 -8.07 2.30
C ASN A 18 -1.63 -6.84 3.22
N VAL A 19 -2.83 -6.49 3.68
CA VAL A 19 -3.06 -5.31 4.52
C VAL A 19 -2.31 -5.38 5.85
N GLY A 20 -1.95 -6.59 6.31
CA GLY A 20 -1.11 -6.79 7.48
C GLY A 20 0.26 -6.12 7.34
N ARG A 21 0.85 -6.13 6.13
CA ARG A 21 2.12 -5.43 5.84
C ARG A 21 1.96 -3.91 5.86
N LEU A 22 0.80 -3.39 5.43
CA LEU A 22 0.47 -1.97 5.49
C LEU A 22 0.30 -1.51 6.94
N VAL A 23 -0.60 -2.15 7.68
CA VAL A 23 -0.88 -1.85 9.10
C VAL A 23 0.40 -2.00 9.92
N GLY A 24 1.20 -3.05 9.68
CA GLY A 24 2.49 -3.25 10.34
C GLY A 24 3.52 -2.15 10.05
N ALA A 25 3.58 -1.63 8.82
CA ALA A 25 4.49 -0.53 8.46
C ALA A 25 4.12 0.79 9.14
N VAL A 26 2.81 1.06 9.28
CA VAL A 26 2.29 2.22 10.01
C VAL A 26 2.52 2.04 11.51
N GLY A 27 2.08 0.91 12.07
CA GLY A 27 2.18 0.60 13.50
C GLY A 27 3.60 0.58 14.04
N SER A 28 4.57 0.05 13.28
CA SER A 28 6.00 0.07 13.65
C SER A 28 6.54 1.50 13.83
N TYR A 29 6.10 2.43 12.99
CA TYR A 29 6.49 3.83 13.13
C TYR A 29 5.78 4.49 14.32
N LEU A 30 4.45 4.31 14.42
CA LEU A 30 3.64 4.89 15.49
C LEU A 30 4.07 4.41 16.86
N GLY A 31 4.34 3.12 17.05
CA GLY A 31 4.82 2.57 18.32
C GLY A 31 6.15 3.19 18.80
N ARG A 32 6.93 3.81 17.91
CA ARG A 32 8.16 4.53 18.27
C ARG A 32 7.94 6.01 18.53
N VAL A 33 7.04 6.67 17.80
CA VAL A 33 6.89 8.14 17.84
C VAL A 33 5.66 8.62 18.63
N ALA A 34 4.67 7.76 18.81
CA ALA A 34 3.40 8.03 19.49
C ALA A 34 2.89 6.74 20.19
N PRO A 35 3.61 6.23 21.20
CA PRO A 35 3.27 4.97 21.88
C PRO A 35 1.93 5.00 22.64
N ASP A 36 1.47 6.19 23.03
CA ASP A 36 0.20 6.39 23.76
C ASP A 36 -1.00 6.66 22.82
N LEU A 37 -0.79 6.56 21.49
CA LEU A 37 -1.87 6.74 20.53
C LEU A 37 -2.91 5.62 20.67
N ALA A 38 -4.18 6.00 20.81
CA ALA A 38 -5.29 5.07 20.83
C ALA A 38 -5.49 4.47 19.43
N LEU A 39 -5.17 3.20 19.24
CA LEU A 39 -5.32 2.51 17.94
C LEU A 39 -6.78 2.43 17.49
N GLU A 40 -7.73 2.53 18.43
CA GLU A 40 -9.16 2.60 18.18
C GLU A 40 -9.56 3.85 17.40
N ALA A 41 -8.78 4.93 17.51
CA ALA A 41 -8.99 6.17 16.77
C ALA A 41 -8.39 6.12 15.35
N CYS A 42 -7.47 5.19 15.09
CA CYS A 42 -6.85 5.06 13.79
C CYS A 42 -7.79 4.36 12.80
N THR A 43 -7.86 4.89 11.58
CA THR A 43 -8.49 4.20 10.45
C THR A 43 -7.53 4.11 9.27
N MET A 44 -7.63 3.03 8.50
CA MET A 44 -6.83 2.86 7.30
C MET A 44 -7.72 2.36 6.17
N ARG A 45 -7.48 2.87 4.96
CA ARG A 45 -8.18 2.47 3.74
C ARG A 45 -7.19 2.15 2.63
N LEU A 46 -7.58 1.24 1.74
CA LEU A 46 -6.85 0.89 0.53
C LEU A 46 -7.83 0.93 -0.64
N GLY A 47 -7.56 1.74 -1.66
CA GLY A 47 -8.49 1.94 -2.79
C GLY A 47 -9.86 2.46 -2.34
N GLY A 48 -9.91 3.24 -1.26
CA GLY A 48 -11.15 3.70 -0.66
C GLY A 48 -11.90 2.65 0.16
N GLU A 49 -11.47 1.38 0.24
CA GLU A 49 -12.08 0.37 1.11
C GLU A 49 -11.47 0.37 2.52
N PRO A 50 -12.27 0.36 3.60
CA PRO A 50 -11.75 0.30 4.97
C PRO A 50 -11.12 -1.08 5.23
N ILE A 51 -9.87 -1.06 5.72
CA ILE A 51 -9.08 -2.27 6.02
C ILE A 51 -8.73 -2.40 7.50
N PHE A 52 -8.79 -1.30 8.24
CA PHE A 52 -8.52 -1.24 9.67
C PHE A 52 -9.34 -0.11 10.29
N ALA A 53 -10.09 -0.41 11.35
CA ALA A 53 -10.87 0.56 12.10
C ALA A 53 -11.16 0.02 13.51
N GLY A 54 -11.27 0.91 14.50
CA GLY A 54 -11.63 0.51 15.87
C GLY A 54 -10.64 -0.48 16.49
N GLY A 55 -9.36 -0.40 16.12
CA GLY A 55 -8.31 -1.27 16.64
C GLY A 55 -8.27 -2.68 16.03
N THR A 56 -9.10 -2.98 15.02
CA THR A 56 -9.17 -4.29 14.37
C THR A 56 -9.04 -4.19 12.86
N PHE A 57 -8.60 -5.28 12.24
CA PHE A 57 -8.73 -5.47 10.80
C PHE A 57 -10.20 -5.58 10.42
N ASP A 58 -10.54 -4.99 9.28
CA ASP A 58 -11.87 -5.03 8.68
C ASP A 58 -11.78 -5.67 7.28
N LEU A 59 -11.67 -7.00 7.27
CA LEU A 59 -11.48 -7.80 6.07
C LEU A 59 -12.50 -8.93 6.00
N ASP A 60 -12.92 -9.20 4.78
CA ASP A 60 -13.69 -10.36 4.40
C ASP A 60 -13.29 -10.78 2.97
N PRO A 61 -13.69 -11.98 2.50
CA PRO A 61 -13.31 -12.45 1.17
C PRO A 61 -13.75 -11.53 0.01
N VAL A 62 -14.85 -10.79 0.17
CA VAL A 62 -15.35 -9.83 -0.84
C VAL A 62 -14.44 -8.60 -0.88
N LYS A 63 -14.08 -8.07 0.29
CA LYS A 63 -13.11 -6.97 0.39
C LYS A 63 -11.75 -7.38 -0.16
N GLU A 64 -11.23 -8.55 0.21
CA GLU A 64 -9.93 -9.02 -0.31
C GLU A 64 -9.92 -9.11 -1.86
N ALA A 65 -11.02 -9.58 -2.45
CA ALA A 65 -11.18 -9.57 -3.91
C ALA A 65 -11.22 -8.15 -4.48
N THR A 66 -11.93 -7.22 -3.83
CA THR A 66 -12.03 -5.81 -4.22
C THR A 66 -10.67 -5.11 -4.16
N LEU A 67 -9.92 -5.31 -3.07
CA LEU A 67 -8.57 -4.77 -2.89
C LEU A 67 -7.61 -5.33 -3.94
N SER A 68 -7.68 -6.63 -4.22
CA SER A 68 -6.87 -7.26 -5.27
C SER A 68 -7.18 -6.67 -6.65
N GLN A 69 -8.46 -6.43 -6.94
CA GLN A 69 -8.88 -5.82 -8.19
C GLN A 69 -8.37 -4.37 -8.30
N HIS A 70 -8.52 -3.57 -7.24
CA HIS A 70 -8.00 -2.21 -7.18
C HIS A 70 -6.50 -2.15 -7.51
N MET A 71 -5.71 -3.01 -6.87
CA MET A 71 -4.26 -3.09 -7.13
C MET A 71 -3.95 -3.44 -8.58
N ARG A 72 -4.71 -4.37 -9.18
CA ARG A 72 -4.55 -4.74 -10.60
C ARG A 72 -4.92 -3.63 -11.55
N GLU A 73 -5.93 -2.82 -11.22
CA GLU A 73 -6.33 -1.69 -12.05
C GLU A 73 -5.21 -0.63 -12.15
N ALA A 74 -4.37 -0.54 -11.12
CA ALA A 74 -3.18 0.32 -11.09
C ALA A 74 -1.97 -0.23 -11.85
N LEU A 75 -2.04 -1.46 -12.39
CA LEU A 75 -0.95 -2.02 -13.19
C LEU A 75 -0.75 -1.25 -14.49
N LEU A 76 0.52 -1.15 -14.88
CA LEU A 76 0.96 -0.61 -16.17
C LEU A 76 1.22 -1.72 -17.19
N THR A 77 0.98 -2.96 -16.82
CA THR A 77 1.14 -4.15 -17.66
C THR A 77 -0.15 -4.95 -17.74
N ASP A 78 -0.33 -5.70 -18.83
CA ASP A 78 -1.44 -6.62 -18.98
C ASP A 78 -1.19 -7.95 -18.24
N SER A 79 -2.14 -8.89 -18.34
CA SER A 79 -2.01 -10.21 -17.72
C SER A 79 -0.88 -11.08 -18.28
N ALA A 80 -0.34 -10.74 -19.46
CA ALA A 80 0.83 -11.39 -20.06
C ALA A 80 2.16 -10.72 -19.64
N GLY A 81 2.10 -9.59 -18.92
CA GLY A 81 3.25 -8.79 -18.52
C GLY A 81 3.69 -7.79 -19.58
N GLU A 82 2.91 -7.59 -20.64
CA GLU A 82 3.20 -6.63 -21.70
C GLU A 82 2.75 -5.23 -21.26
N GLU A 83 3.52 -4.20 -21.60
CA GLU A 83 3.21 -2.82 -21.23
C GLU A 83 1.89 -2.36 -21.86
N LEU A 84 0.99 -1.79 -21.04
CA LEU A 84 -0.27 -1.23 -21.51
C LEU A 84 -0.01 -0.01 -22.40
N SER A 85 -0.93 0.28 -23.33
CA SER A 85 -0.78 1.41 -24.26
C SER A 85 -0.53 2.72 -23.52
N TYR A 86 0.57 3.38 -23.86
CA TYR A 86 0.97 4.62 -23.22
C TYR A 86 0.18 5.84 -23.75
N PRO A 87 -0.27 6.77 -22.87
CA PRO A 87 -0.08 6.77 -21.42
C PRO A 87 -1.33 6.25 -20.68
N PRO A 88 -1.20 5.26 -19.79
CA PRO A 88 -2.16 5.08 -18.71
C PRO A 88 -1.97 6.24 -17.71
N HIS A 89 -2.88 7.20 -17.73
CA HIS A 89 -2.84 8.33 -16.81
C HIS A 89 -3.57 8.01 -15.49
N GLU A 90 -3.03 8.55 -14.39
CA GLU A 90 -3.75 8.75 -13.12
C GLU A 90 -4.23 7.47 -12.40
N ARG A 91 -3.53 6.34 -12.54
CA ARG A 91 -3.80 5.14 -11.75
C ARG A 91 -2.76 4.94 -10.66
N CYS A 92 -3.22 4.71 -9.43
CA CYS A 92 -2.37 4.54 -8.25
C CYS A 92 -2.97 3.45 -7.35
N VAL A 93 -2.17 2.97 -6.40
CA VAL A 93 -2.68 2.23 -5.25
C VAL A 93 -2.83 3.23 -4.11
N GLU A 94 -4.02 3.80 -3.97
CA GLU A 94 -4.33 4.80 -2.95
C GLU A 94 -4.41 4.18 -1.57
N ILE A 95 -3.73 4.81 -0.62
CA ILE A 95 -3.67 4.39 0.77
C ILE A 95 -3.97 5.61 1.62
N GLU A 96 -4.99 5.48 2.46
CA GLU A 96 -5.37 6.50 3.41
C GLU A 96 -5.10 5.99 4.82
N VAL A 97 -4.47 6.83 5.63
CA VAL A 97 -4.20 6.55 7.04
C VAL A 97 -4.61 7.77 7.84
N ASP A 98 -5.71 7.63 8.58
CA ASP A 98 -6.14 8.61 9.57
C ASP A 98 -5.67 8.15 10.95
N LEU A 99 -4.97 9.03 11.65
CA LEU A 99 -4.46 8.78 12.99
C LEU A 99 -5.43 9.22 14.09
N GLY A 100 -6.52 9.91 13.77
CA GLY A 100 -7.46 10.45 14.74
C GLY A 100 -6.86 11.55 15.63
N LEU A 101 -5.83 12.26 15.13
CA LEU A 101 -5.03 13.25 15.89
C LEU A 101 -5.33 14.72 15.53
N GLY A 102 -6.31 14.98 14.65
CA GLY A 102 -6.69 16.30 14.17
C GLY A 102 -6.63 16.41 12.64
N ASP A 103 -6.62 17.63 12.12
CA ASP A 103 -6.86 17.91 10.69
C ASP A 103 -5.56 18.04 9.86
N ALA A 104 -4.40 17.70 10.42
CA ALA A 104 -3.14 17.80 9.70
C ALA A 104 -2.99 16.64 8.69
N GLU A 105 -2.76 16.97 7.43
CA GLU A 105 -2.63 16.01 6.34
C GLU A 105 -1.30 16.16 5.57
N CYS A 106 -0.82 15.07 4.99
CA CYS A 106 0.23 15.10 3.97
C CYS A 106 0.10 13.91 3.02
N THR A 107 0.56 14.12 1.78
CA THR A 107 0.59 13.09 0.74
C THR A 107 2.03 12.74 0.40
N VAL A 108 2.31 11.44 0.31
CA VAL A 108 3.62 10.93 -0.09
C VAL A 108 3.43 9.98 -1.25
N ILE A 109 4.21 10.17 -2.31
CA ILE A 109 4.20 9.30 -3.49
C ILE A 109 5.36 8.31 -3.39
N GLY A 110 5.09 7.07 -3.78
CA GLY A 110 6.08 6.01 -3.88
C GLY A 110 5.87 5.16 -5.12
N SER A 111 6.65 4.10 -5.23
CA SER A 111 6.48 3.03 -6.22
C SER A 111 6.40 1.68 -5.52
N ASP A 112 6.11 0.63 -6.26
CA ASP A 112 6.28 -0.75 -5.82
C ASP A 112 7.77 -1.17 -5.82
N LEU A 113 8.03 -2.44 -5.53
CA LEU A 113 9.37 -3.05 -5.61
C LEU A 113 9.27 -4.32 -6.45
N THR A 114 9.53 -4.18 -7.75
CA THR A 114 9.46 -5.29 -8.72
C THR A 114 10.76 -6.10 -8.76
N SER A 115 10.69 -7.32 -9.28
CA SER A 115 11.88 -8.11 -9.63
C SER A 115 12.72 -7.40 -10.69
N GLU A 116 12.07 -6.76 -11.67
CA GLU A 116 12.72 -5.99 -12.73
C GLU A 116 13.55 -4.84 -12.16
N TYR A 117 13.03 -4.09 -11.18
CA TYR A 117 13.79 -3.05 -10.48
C TYR A 117 15.08 -3.62 -9.89
N VAL A 118 15.03 -4.81 -9.28
CA VAL A 118 16.21 -5.48 -8.72
C VAL A 118 17.18 -5.89 -9.83
N HIS A 119 16.70 -6.49 -10.92
CA HIS A 119 17.55 -6.89 -12.06
C HIS A 119 18.26 -5.69 -12.70
N ILE A 120 17.50 -4.65 -13.05
CA ILE A 120 18.03 -3.41 -13.63
C ILE A 120 19.14 -2.85 -12.74
N ASN A 121 18.92 -2.76 -11.42
CA ASN A 121 19.87 -2.15 -10.49
C ASN A 121 21.04 -3.07 -10.08
N ALA A 122 20.88 -4.39 -10.14
CA ALA A 122 21.95 -5.35 -9.87
C ALA A 122 23.01 -5.36 -10.98
N ASP A 123 22.59 -5.10 -12.22
CA ASP A 123 23.46 -5.13 -13.39
C ASP A 123 24.27 -3.82 -13.59
N TYR A 124 24.05 -2.78 -12.77
CA TYR A 124 24.66 -1.47 -13.00
C TYR A 124 26.18 -1.46 -12.92
N ARG A 125 26.83 -2.28 -12.07
CA ARG A 125 28.28 -2.57 -12.07
C ARG A 125 28.61 -3.76 -11.14
N SER A 126 29.33 -4.76 -11.66
CA SER A 126 30.31 -5.56 -10.89
C SER A 126 31.69 -4.92 -10.97
#